data_AF-A0A4Y7I8Y7-F1
#
_entry.id   AF-A0A4Y7I8Y7-F1
#
_cell.length_a   1.000
_cell.length_b   1.000
_cell.length_c   1.000
_cell.angle_alpha   90.00
_cell.angle_beta   90.00
_cell.angle_gamma   90.00
#
_symmetry.space_group_name_H-M   'P 1'
#
loop_
_entity.id
_entity.type
_entity.pdbx_description
1 polymer ?
#
loop_
_entity_poly.entity_id
_entity_poly.type
_entity_poly.pdbx_seq_one_letter_code
_entity_poly.pdbx_strand_id
1 'polypeptide(L)'
;MQGLHHQQQQLAGLLSVALAKDTSSSANPNKITNTTTVSEEDDSARLAAINSLHRTILYPPNSLLVSHSSNFLFQGFSQLLLDKSYSVRRCAAIAYGGLCAVLCPNPLTSNGRQNHHVINGGLVDRFIGWAFPLLRDVVVGDGNAELALEALREFLNAGDAVGIERYVLPILKSCQELLEDERTSLIDCISFWVY
;
A
#
# COMPACT_ATOMS: atom_id res chain seq x y z
N MET A 1 18.14 22.69 4.15
CA MET A 1 18.10 21.39 4.87
C MET A 1 16.99 21.30 5.94
N GLN A 2 16.55 22.39 6.58
CA GLN A 2 15.48 22.34 7.60
C GLN A 2 14.10 21.90 7.04
N GLY A 3 13.78 22.21 5.78
CA GLY A 3 12.50 21.83 5.16
C GLY A 3 12.28 20.32 5.02
N LEU A 4 13.32 19.57 4.62
CA LEU A 4 13.21 18.11 4.41
C LEU A 4 12.91 17.37 5.72
N HIS A 5 13.57 17.78 6.80
CA HIS A 5 13.35 17.20 8.13
C HIS A 5 11.92 17.47 8.63
N HIS A 6 11.39 18.67 8.37
CA HIS A 6 10.00 18.99 8.70
C HIS A 6 9.01 18.12 7.93
N GLN A 7 9.24 17.89 6.63
CA GLN A 7 8.39 17.02 5.83
C GLN A 7 8.47 15.55 6.28
N GLN A 8 9.65 15.07 6.70
CA GLN A 8 9.80 13.72 7.25
C GLN A 8 9.02 13.54 8.56
N GLN A 9 9.02 14.55 9.43
CA GLN A 9 8.20 14.55 10.66
C GLN A 9 6.70 14.54 10.34
N GLN A 10 6.26 15.25 9.31
CA GLN A 10 4.87 15.21 8.86
C GLN A 10 4.47 13.81 8.36
N LEU A 11 5.32 13.17 7.55
CA LEU A 11 5.10 11.78 7.11
C LEU A 11 5.01 10.81 8.29
N ALA A 12 5.92 10.95 9.27
CA ALA A 12 5.90 10.14 10.48
C ALA A 12 4.62 10.37 11.31
N GLY A 13 4.16 11.62 11.42
CA GLY A 13 2.91 11.97 12.08
C GLY A 13 1.70 11.33 11.41
N LEU A 14 1.60 11.42 10.08
CA LEU A 14 0.51 10.79 9.32
C LEU A 14 0.50 9.26 9.46
N LEU A 15 1.68 8.61 9.40
CA LEU A 15 1.75 7.17 9.61
C LEU A 15 1.40 6.78 11.04
N SER A 16 1.79 7.58 12.03
CA SER A 16 1.40 7.37 13.43
C SER A 16 -0.11 7.47 13.63
N VAL A 17 -0.78 8.42 12.97
CA VAL A 17 -2.24 8.53 13.00
C VAL A 17 -2.88 7.30 12.33
N ALA A 18 -2.36 6.87 11.18
CA ALA A 18 -2.86 5.66 10.51
C ALA A 18 -2.70 4.39 11.37
N LEU A 19 -1.57 4.27 12.08
CA LEU A 19 -1.24 3.14 12.95
C LEU A 19 -1.86 3.22 14.35
N ALA A 20 -2.51 4.32 14.71
CA ALA A 20 -3.18 4.46 15.99
C ALA A 20 -4.14 3.28 16.16
N LYS A 21 -3.91 2.48 17.20
CA LYS A 21 -4.70 1.30 17.54
C LYS A 21 -5.34 1.57 18.88
N ASP A 22 -6.64 1.35 18.97
CA ASP A 22 -7.46 1.52 20.16
C ASP A 22 -6.73 1.09 21.44
N THR A 23 -6.19 2.07 22.16
CA THR A 23 -5.81 1.93 23.57
C THR A 23 -6.84 2.69 24.39
N SER A 24 -8.11 2.36 24.19
CA SER A 24 -9.23 2.88 24.97
C SER A 24 -9.94 1.78 25.77
N SER A 25 -9.25 0.69 26.09
CA SER A 25 -9.61 -0.20 27.19
C SER A 25 -9.01 0.29 28.52
N SER A 26 -9.16 1.58 28.83
CA SER A 26 -9.09 2.08 30.20
C SER A 26 -10.50 2.43 30.65
N ALA A 27 -11.06 1.53 31.46
CA ALA A 27 -12.40 1.57 31.99
C ALA A 27 -12.66 2.86 32.80
N ASN A 28 -13.48 3.77 32.25
CA ASN A 28 -14.28 4.68 33.05
C ASN A 28 -15.73 4.17 33.04
N PRO A 29 -16.29 3.69 34.16
CA PRO A 29 -17.56 2.95 34.17
C PRO A 29 -18.82 3.84 34.03
N ASN A 30 -18.73 5.07 33.53
CA ASN A 30 -19.87 5.99 33.54
C ASN A 30 -19.99 6.87 32.30
N LYS A 31 -20.12 6.23 31.12
CA LYS A 31 -20.65 6.93 29.94
C LYS A 31 -21.50 5.98 29.10
N ILE A 32 -22.79 5.96 29.41
CA ILE A 32 -23.83 5.48 28.49
C ILE A 32 -23.95 6.55 27.40
N THR A 33 -23.40 6.29 26.23
CA THR A 33 -23.77 6.99 24.99
C THR A 33 -23.36 6.14 23.79
N ASN A 34 -24.36 5.58 23.12
CA ASN A 34 -24.40 4.99 21.77
C ASN A 34 -23.07 4.47 21.19
N THR A 35 -22.89 3.16 21.30
CA THR A 35 -21.70 2.35 20.93
C THR A 35 -21.43 2.19 19.42
N THR A 36 -21.92 3.07 18.55
CA THR A 36 -21.75 2.92 17.09
C THR A 36 -20.83 3.99 16.48
N THR A 37 -20.68 5.17 17.08
CA THR A 37 -19.99 6.30 16.42
C THR A 37 -18.48 6.39 16.66
N VAL A 38 -17.97 5.78 17.74
CA VAL A 38 -16.55 5.96 18.15
C VAL A 38 -15.58 5.18 17.25
N SER A 39 -15.99 4.01 16.75
CA SER A 39 -15.14 3.18 15.88
C SER A 39 -15.10 3.69 14.43
N GLU A 40 -16.16 4.34 13.95
CA GLU A 40 -16.25 4.87 12.59
C GLU A 40 -15.51 6.22 12.43
N GLU A 41 -15.51 7.06 13.47
CA GLU A 41 -14.77 8.33 13.48
C GLU A 41 -13.25 8.10 13.51
N ASP A 42 -12.78 7.11 14.29
CA ASP A 42 -11.35 6.80 14.37
C ASP A 42 -10.84 6.24 13.03
N ASP A 43 -11.57 5.30 12.42
CA ASP A 43 -11.26 4.82 11.08
C ASP A 43 -11.29 5.94 10.04
N SER A 44 -12.21 6.90 10.13
CA SER A 44 -12.25 8.06 9.21
C SER A 44 -10.97 8.90 9.27
N ALA A 45 -10.44 9.17 10.46
CA ALA A 45 -9.19 9.90 10.63
C ALA A 45 -7.99 9.11 10.09
N ARG A 46 -7.95 7.80 10.38
CA ARG A 46 -6.91 6.89 9.88
C ARG A 46 -6.92 6.79 8.36
N LEU A 47 -8.10 6.64 7.76
CA LEU A 47 -8.30 6.61 6.31
C LEU A 47 -7.89 7.94 5.66
N ALA A 48 -8.21 9.09 6.26
CA ALA A 48 -7.77 10.39 5.79
C ALA A 48 -6.25 10.53 5.84
N ALA A 49 -5.61 10.01 6.89
CA ALA A 49 -4.15 10.00 7.02
C ALA A 49 -3.49 9.13 5.93
N ILE A 50 -4.01 7.93 5.68
CA ILE A 50 -3.50 7.03 4.62
C ILE A 50 -3.67 7.66 3.23
N ASN A 51 -4.81 8.26 2.94
CA ASN A 51 -5.04 8.98 1.68
C ASN A 51 -4.09 10.18 1.52
N SER A 52 -3.80 10.88 2.62
CA SER A 52 -2.83 11.99 2.61
C SER A 52 -1.40 11.50 2.37
N LEU A 53 -1.01 10.37 2.98
CA LEU A 53 0.26 9.69 2.68
C LEU A 53 0.34 9.29 1.22
N HIS A 54 -0.72 8.66 0.68
CA HIS A 54 -0.77 8.23 -0.70
C HIS A 54 -0.54 9.39 -1.68
N ARG A 55 -1.26 10.50 -1.51
CA ARG A 55 -1.08 11.71 -2.32
C ARG A 55 0.33 12.29 -2.18
N THR A 56 0.91 12.25 -0.97
CA THR A 56 2.26 12.76 -0.72
C THR A 56 3.32 11.91 -1.42
N ILE A 57 3.12 10.59 -1.46
CA ILE A 57 4.00 9.62 -2.12
C ILE A 57 3.99 9.83 -3.63
N LEU A 58 2.81 9.96 -4.23
CA LEU A 58 2.65 10.14 -5.67
C LEU A 58 3.01 11.54 -6.17
N TYR A 59 3.19 12.52 -5.29
CA TYR A 59 3.53 13.87 -5.69
C TYR A 59 5.01 13.95 -6.16
N PRO A 60 5.31 14.18 -7.45
CA PRO A 60 6.67 14.05 -7.99
C PRO A 60 7.75 14.89 -7.28
N PRO A 61 7.46 16.13 -6.83
CA PRO A 61 8.43 16.92 -6.05
C PRO A 61 8.88 16.27 -4.74
N ASN A 62 8.13 15.33 -4.19
CA ASN A 62 8.47 14.63 -2.94
C ASN A 62 9.29 13.35 -3.16
N SER A 63 9.62 12.99 -4.40
CA SER A 63 10.36 11.75 -4.74
C SER A 63 11.60 11.52 -3.88
N LEU A 64 12.42 12.55 -3.64
CA LEU A 64 13.61 12.45 -2.80
C LEU A 64 13.26 12.09 -1.34
N LEU A 65 12.24 12.74 -0.77
CA LEU A 65 11.75 12.49 0.58
C LEU A 65 11.21 11.07 0.73
N VAL A 66 10.43 10.61 -0.27
CA VAL A 66 9.85 9.26 -0.33
C VAL A 66 10.96 8.22 -0.40
N SER A 67 11.97 8.45 -1.25
CA SER A 67 13.13 7.58 -1.39
C SER A 67 13.91 7.45 -0.08
N HIS A 68 14.09 8.55 0.65
CA HIS A 68 14.74 8.54 1.96
C HIS A 68 13.89 7.86 3.05
N SER A 69 12.57 7.94 2.96
CA SER A 69 11.63 7.39 3.94
C SER A 69 11.09 6.01 3.56
N SER A 70 11.61 5.41 2.49
CA SER A 70 11.06 4.21 1.85
C SER A 70 10.91 3.03 2.80
N ASN A 71 11.95 2.71 3.57
CA ASN A 71 11.94 1.63 4.54
C ASN A 71 10.91 1.88 5.65
N PHE A 72 10.81 3.11 6.14
CA PHE A 72 9.85 3.47 7.19
C PHE A 72 8.41 3.34 6.69
N LEU A 73 8.12 3.87 5.51
CA LEU A 73 6.79 3.76 4.88
C LEU A 73 6.44 2.30 4.58
N PHE A 74 7.40 1.51 4.08
CA PHE A 74 7.22 0.09 3.81
C PHE A 74 6.81 -0.68 5.06
N GLN A 75 7.54 -0.53 6.16
CA GLN A 75 7.19 -1.17 7.44
C GLN A 75 5.81 -0.72 7.94
N GLY A 76 5.51 0.57 7.79
CA GLY A 76 4.21 1.14 8.11
C GLY A 76 3.06 0.50 7.35
N PHE A 77 3.17 0.40 6.03
CA PHE A 77 2.14 -0.21 5.20
C PHE A 77 2.01 -1.71 5.44
N SER A 78 3.13 -2.44 5.60
CA SER A 78 3.07 -3.86 5.98
C SER A 78 2.32 -4.08 7.29
N GLN A 79 2.45 -3.18 8.26
CA GLN A 79 1.70 -3.23 9.51
C GLN A 79 0.21 -2.88 9.32
N LEU A 80 -0.12 -1.89 8.49
CA LEU A 80 -1.50 -1.52 8.17
C LEU A 80 -2.25 -2.60 7.38
N LEU A 81 -1.55 -3.42 6.60
CA LEU A 81 -2.14 -4.57 5.91
C LEU A 81 -2.65 -5.65 6.87
N LEU A 82 -2.17 -5.66 8.12
CA LEU A 82 -2.62 -6.56 9.18
C LEU A 82 -3.73 -5.95 10.05
N ASP A 83 -4.30 -4.81 9.63
CA ASP A 83 -5.34 -4.13 10.39
C ASP A 83 -6.66 -4.92 10.41
N LYS A 84 -7.46 -4.73 11.46
CA LYS A 84 -8.78 -5.37 11.56
C LYS A 84 -9.78 -4.76 10.58
N SER A 85 -9.68 -3.45 10.34
CA SER A 85 -10.58 -2.72 9.45
C SER A 85 -10.21 -3.00 7.99
N TYR A 86 -11.15 -3.60 7.24
CA TYR A 86 -10.95 -3.87 5.82
C TYR A 86 -10.73 -2.58 5.02
N SER A 87 -11.45 -1.50 5.35
CA SER A 87 -11.28 -0.19 4.70
C SER A 87 -9.85 0.33 4.85
N VAL A 88 -9.26 0.15 6.03
CA VAL A 88 -7.88 0.57 6.32
C VAL A 88 -6.88 -0.30 5.57
N ARG A 89 -7.07 -1.63 5.58
CA ARG A 89 -6.25 -2.56 4.79
C ARG A 89 -6.29 -2.20 3.31
N ARG A 90 -7.46 -1.87 2.77
CA ARG A 90 -7.68 -1.45 1.38
C ARG A 90 -6.96 -0.18 1.02
N CYS A 91 -7.16 0.90 1.78
CA CYS A 91 -6.45 2.15 1.55
C CYS A 91 -4.92 1.99 1.70
N ALA A 92 -4.47 1.16 2.65
CA ALA A 92 -3.05 0.86 2.83
C ALA A 92 -2.47 0.07 1.65
N ALA A 93 -3.19 -0.92 1.13
CA ALA A 93 -2.79 -1.72 -0.02
C ALA A 93 -2.60 -0.84 -1.27
N ILE A 94 -3.55 0.06 -1.56
CA ILE A 94 -3.43 1.04 -2.64
C ILE A 94 -2.20 1.93 -2.44
N ALA A 95 -2.06 2.54 -1.25
CA ALA A 95 -0.94 3.43 -0.96
C ALA A 95 0.43 2.73 -1.04
N TYR A 96 0.46 1.44 -0.71
CA TYR A 96 1.63 0.60 -0.78
C TYR A 96 2.03 0.28 -2.23
N GLY A 97 1.05 -0.02 -3.09
CA GLY A 97 1.25 -0.14 -4.54
C GLY A 97 1.84 1.14 -5.14
N GLY A 98 1.28 2.29 -4.79
CA GLY A 98 1.81 3.60 -5.20
C GLY A 98 3.23 3.88 -4.70
N LEU A 99 3.57 3.47 -3.47
CA LEU A 99 4.94 3.56 -2.96
C LEU A 99 5.90 2.70 -3.80
N CYS A 100 5.53 1.46 -4.09
CA CYS A 100 6.34 0.55 -4.89
C CYS A 100 6.52 1.05 -6.33
N ALA A 101 5.50 1.71 -6.91
CA ALA A 101 5.59 2.35 -8.22
C ALA A 101 6.65 3.47 -8.25
N VAL A 102 6.64 4.35 -7.23
CA VAL A 102 7.61 5.45 -7.13
C VAL A 102 9.03 4.96 -6.83
N LEU A 103 9.15 3.87 -6.05
CA LEU A 103 10.44 3.27 -5.71
C LEU A 103 10.97 2.33 -6.79
N CYS A 104 10.17 2.03 -7.82
CA CYS A 104 10.55 1.14 -8.89
C CYS A 104 11.80 1.71 -9.58
N PRO A 105 12.92 0.98 -9.59
CA PRO A 105 14.17 1.54 -10.07
C PRO A 105 14.12 1.79 -11.57
N ASN A 106 14.43 3.02 -11.98
CA ASN A 106 14.68 3.36 -13.37
C ASN A 106 16.07 2.85 -13.78
N PRO A 107 16.19 2.00 -14.81
CA PRO A 107 17.49 1.49 -15.27
C PRO A 107 18.38 2.59 -15.87
N LEU A 108 17.83 3.78 -16.17
CA LEU A 108 18.51 4.87 -16.88
C LEU A 108 19.34 5.82 -15.98
N THR A 109 19.26 5.72 -14.65
CA THR A 109 20.01 6.61 -13.74
C THR A 109 21.14 5.86 -13.03
N SER A 110 22.05 5.26 -13.79
CA SER A 110 23.20 4.48 -13.26
C SER A 110 24.39 5.33 -12.79
N ASN A 111 24.28 6.67 -12.77
CA ASN A 111 25.39 7.58 -12.45
C ASN A 111 25.76 7.68 -10.94
N GLY A 112 25.85 6.56 -10.22
CA GLY A 112 26.58 6.48 -8.94
C GLY A 112 25.78 6.18 -7.67
N ARG A 113 24.49 5.81 -7.75
CA ARG A 113 23.65 5.43 -6.59
C ARG A 113 23.22 3.96 -6.58
N GLN A 114 24.13 3.04 -6.92
CA GLN A 114 23.81 1.60 -6.99
C GLN A 114 23.23 1.03 -5.68
N ASN A 115 23.63 1.56 -4.52
CA ASN A 115 23.09 1.13 -3.23
C ASN A 115 21.60 1.42 -3.06
N HIS A 116 21.11 2.55 -3.60
CA HIS A 116 19.71 2.92 -3.46
C HIS A 116 18.81 2.10 -4.39
N HIS A 117 19.33 1.73 -5.57
CA HIS A 117 18.68 0.83 -6.52
C HIS A 117 18.51 -0.59 -5.95
N VAL A 118 19.53 -1.13 -5.28
CA VAL A 118 19.48 -2.47 -4.66
C VAL A 118 18.52 -2.50 -3.46
N ILE A 119 18.55 -1.47 -2.61
CA ILE A 119 17.67 -1.37 -1.44
C ILE A 119 16.20 -1.22 -1.89
N ASN A 120 15.92 -0.34 -2.85
CA ASN A 120 14.55 -0.13 -3.34
C ASN A 120 14.04 -1.32 -4.16
N GLY A 121 14.88 -1.96 -4.97
CA GLY A 121 14.53 -3.19 -5.69
C GLY A 121 14.08 -4.30 -4.74
N GLY A 122 14.81 -4.51 -3.64
CA GLY A 122 14.42 -5.49 -2.62
C GLY A 122 13.15 -5.15 -1.84
N LEU A 123 12.67 -3.89 -1.87
CA LEU A 123 11.36 -3.52 -1.32
C LEU A 123 10.25 -3.90 -2.31
N VAL A 124 10.41 -3.58 -3.60
CA VAL A 124 9.43 -3.95 -4.63
C VAL A 124 9.29 -5.47 -4.72
N ASP A 125 10.39 -6.22 -4.65
CA ASP A 125 10.33 -7.68 -4.69
C ASP A 125 9.60 -8.28 -3.48
N ARG A 126 9.71 -7.66 -2.29
CA ARG A 126 8.93 -8.06 -1.11
C ARG A 126 7.44 -7.75 -1.28
N PHE A 127 7.11 -6.60 -1.90
CA PHE A 127 5.72 -6.27 -2.22
C PHE A 127 5.11 -7.28 -3.19
N ILE A 128 5.83 -7.65 -4.25
CA ILE A 128 5.41 -8.69 -5.20
C ILE A 128 5.32 -10.05 -4.50
N GLY A 129 6.28 -10.38 -3.63
CA GLY A 129 6.26 -11.60 -2.82
C GLY A 129 5.12 -11.66 -1.81
N TRP A 130 4.55 -10.52 -1.42
CA TRP A 130 3.31 -10.45 -0.65
C TRP A 130 2.07 -10.61 -1.54
N ALA A 131 2.03 -9.94 -2.69
CA ALA A 131 0.84 -9.90 -3.55
C ALA A 131 0.57 -11.23 -4.28
N PHE A 132 1.58 -11.87 -4.86
CA PHE A 132 1.38 -13.05 -5.72
C PHE A 132 0.80 -14.29 -5.00
N PRO A 133 1.26 -14.66 -3.79
CA PRO A 133 0.64 -15.77 -3.06
C PRO A 133 -0.84 -15.52 -2.77
N LEU A 134 -1.25 -14.27 -2.53
CA LEU A 134 -2.65 -13.92 -2.27
C LEU A 134 -3.53 -14.07 -3.51
N LEU A 135 -2.95 -13.97 -4.71
CA LEU A 135 -3.65 -14.25 -5.96
C LEU A 135 -3.70 -15.74 -6.28
N ARG A 136 -2.70 -16.54 -5.89
CA ARG A 136 -2.67 -17.97 -6.20
C ARG A 136 -3.49 -18.80 -5.21
N ASP A 137 -3.37 -18.49 -3.93
CA ASP A 137 -3.95 -19.27 -2.83
C ASP A 137 -5.19 -18.55 -2.29
N VAL A 138 -6.17 -18.27 -3.18
CA VAL A 138 -7.36 -17.48 -2.86
C VAL A 138 -8.20 -18.19 -1.80
N VAL A 139 -8.36 -17.53 -0.65
CA VAL A 139 -9.29 -17.96 0.40
C VAL A 139 -10.59 -17.18 0.24
N VAL A 140 -11.64 -17.88 -0.17
CA VAL A 140 -12.97 -17.27 -0.40
C VAL A 140 -13.44 -16.53 0.87
N GLY A 141 -13.66 -15.22 0.74
CA GLY A 141 -14.26 -14.37 1.77
C GLY A 141 -13.29 -13.59 2.67
N ASP A 142 -11.97 -13.69 2.48
CA ASP A 142 -10.99 -12.93 3.28
C ASP A 142 -10.67 -11.52 2.73
N GLY A 143 -11.06 -11.28 1.48
CA GLY A 143 -10.87 -10.00 0.78
C GLY A 143 -9.41 -9.74 0.36
N ASN A 144 -8.48 -10.66 0.63
CA ASN A 144 -7.05 -10.41 0.50
C ASN A 144 -6.58 -10.46 -0.96
N ALA A 145 -7.23 -11.28 -1.79
CA ALA A 145 -6.98 -11.31 -3.24
C ALA A 145 -7.35 -9.96 -3.87
N GLU A 146 -8.49 -9.38 -3.48
CA GLU A 146 -8.96 -8.07 -3.93
C GLU A 146 -8.02 -6.95 -3.48
N LEU A 147 -7.50 -7.02 -2.24
CA LEU A 147 -6.48 -6.09 -1.75
C LEU A 147 -5.19 -6.17 -2.58
N ALA A 148 -4.71 -7.38 -2.89
CA ALA A 148 -3.51 -7.58 -3.69
C ALA A 148 -3.71 -7.07 -5.11
N LEU A 149 -4.87 -7.34 -5.71
CA LEU A 149 -5.26 -6.81 -7.01
C LEU A 149 -5.25 -5.27 -6.99
N GLU A 150 -5.98 -4.62 -6.08
CA GLU A 150 -6.01 -3.15 -6.01
C GLU A 150 -4.63 -2.52 -5.82
N ALA A 151 -3.76 -3.14 -5.02
CA ALA A 151 -2.39 -2.70 -4.85
C ALA A 151 -1.56 -2.82 -6.15
N LEU A 152 -1.70 -3.95 -6.86
CA LEU A 152 -1.03 -4.18 -8.15
C LEU A 152 -1.55 -3.23 -9.23
N ARG A 153 -2.84 -2.92 -9.24
CA ARG A 153 -3.43 -1.93 -10.14
C ARG A 153 -2.82 -0.55 -9.91
N GLU A 154 -2.77 -0.11 -8.66
CA GLU A 154 -2.15 1.18 -8.34
C GLU A 154 -0.66 1.19 -8.68
N PHE A 155 0.04 0.09 -8.44
CA PHE A 155 1.44 -0.07 -8.84
C PHE A 155 1.65 0.11 -10.35
N LEU A 156 0.79 -0.50 -11.18
CA LEU A 156 0.86 -0.36 -12.64
C LEU A 156 0.41 1.03 -13.13
N ASN A 157 -0.58 1.64 -12.48
CA ASN A 157 -1.14 2.93 -12.85
C ASN A 157 -0.19 4.10 -12.51
N ALA A 158 0.43 4.06 -11.33
CA ALA A 158 1.35 5.10 -10.87
C ALA A 158 2.79 4.92 -11.39
N GLY A 159 3.14 3.71 -11.86
CA GLY A 159 4.49 3.35 -12.26
C GLY A 159 4.94 3.96 -13.59
N ASP A 160 6.21 4.33 -13.67
CA ASP A 160 6.84 4.67 -14.95
C ASP A 160 6.99 3.41 -15.81
N ALA A 161 6.60 3.49 -17.08
CA ALA A 161 6.55 2.36 -18.00
C ALA A 161 7.87 1.59 -18.07
N VAL A 162 9.00 2.30 -18.01
CA VAL A 162 10.35 1.71 -18.05
C VAL A 162 10.72 1.02 -16.73
N GLY A 163 10.25 1.54 -15.59
CA GLY A 163 10.54 0.98 -14.27
C GLY A 163 9.73 -0.29 -13.97
N ILE A 164 8.48 -0.34 -14.43
CA ILE A 164 7.55 -1.44 -14.14
C ILE A 164 7.59 -2.58 -15.16
N GLU A 165 8.19 -2.39 -16.35
CA GLU A 165 8.19 -3.36 -17.46
C GLU A 165 8.55 -4.79 -17.02
N ARG A 166 9.56 -4.93 -16.16
CA ARG A 166 10.00 -6.24 -15.64
C ARG A 166 8.97 -6.97 -14.77
N TYR A 167 8.00 -6.25 -14.23
CA TYR A 167 6.94 -6.78 -13.35
C TYR A 167 5.63 -7.02 -14.08
N VAL A 168 5.41 -6.39 -15.25
CA VAL A 168 4.16 -6.51 -16.02
C VAL A 168 3.87 -7.97 -16.38
N LEU A 169 4.83 -8.67 -16.99
CA LEU A 169 4.62 -10.06 -17.42
C LEU A 169 4.36 -11.03 -16.24
N PRO A 170 5.14 -11.00 -15.13
CA PRO A 170 4.83 -11.78 -13.93
C PRO A 170 3.44 -11.49 -13.33
N ILE A 171 3.02 -10.22 -13.31
CA ILE A 171 1.69 -9.83 -12.81
C ILE A 171 0.61 -10.41 -13.71
N LEU A 172 0.71 -10.21 -15.02
CA LEU A 172 -0.26 -10.73 -16.00
C LEU A 172 -0.38 -12.25 -15.92
N LYS A 173 0.74 -12.95 -15.78
CA LYS A 173 0.75 -14.41 -15.63
C LYS A 173 0.01 -14.85 -14.36
N SER A 174 0.24 -14.18 -13.23
CA SER A 174 -0.45 -14.50 -11.96
C SER A 174 -1.96 -14.25 -12.07
N CYS A 175 -2.37 -13.17 -12.76
CA CYS A 175 -3.78 -12.91 -13.03
C CYS A 175 -4.40 -13.92 -14.01
N GLN A 176 -3.62 -14.39 -14.99
CA GLN A 176 -4.05 -15.45 -15.91
C GLN A 176 -4.28 -16.76 -15.17
N GLU A 177 -3.35 -17.18 -14.31
CA GLU A 177 -3.50 -18.39 -13.49
C GLU A 177 -4.74 -18.30 -12.59
N LEU A 178 -5.04 -17.11 -12.05
CA LEU A 178 -6.27 -16.85 -11.29
C LEU A 178 -7.55 -16.97 -12.14
N LEU A 179 -7.51 -16.51 -13.40
CA LEU A 179 -8.62 -16.62 -14.36
C LEU A 179 -8.87 -18.06 -14.83
N GLU A 180 -7.81 -18.87 -14.88
CA GLU A 180 -7.87 -20.27 -15.28
C GLU A 180 -8.30 -21.18 -14.11
N ASP A 181 -8.26 -20.71 -12.87
CA ASP A 181 -8.82 -21.42 -11.72
C ASP A 181 -10.36 -21.38 -11.79
N GLU A 182 -10.97 -22.56 -11.97
CA GLU A 182 -12.42 -22.75 -12.11
C GLU A 182 -13.26 -22.19 -10.94
N ARG A 183 -12.60 -21.80 -9.84
CA ARG A 183 -13.24 -21.29 -8.62
C ARG A 183 -13.36 -19.78 -8.57
N THR A 184 -12.65 -19.05 -9.42
CA THR A 184 -12.68 -17.57 -9.45
C THR A 184 -13.60 -17.11 -10.56
N SER A 185 -14.62 -16.31 -10.21
CA SER A 185 -15.58 -15.87 -11.21
C SER A 185 -14.89 -14.93 -12.21
N LEU A 186 -14.97 -15.26 -13.51
CA LEU A 186 -14.44 -14.47 -14.63
C LEU A 186 -14.84 -12.98 -14.57
N ILE A 187 -15.92 -12.67 -13.84
CA ILE A 187 -16.51 -11.34 -13.63
C ILE A 187 -15.64 -10.46 -12.72
N ASP A 188 -14.99 -11.01 -11.70
CA ASP A 188 -14.21 -10.24 -10.73
C ASP A 188 -12.90 -9.73 -11.36
N CYS A 189 -12.23 -10.58 -12.15
CA CYS A 189 -11.01 -10.23 -12.87
C CYS A 189 -11.25 -9.31 -14.07
N ILE A 190 -12.38 -9.43 -14.78
CA ILE A 190 -12.71 -8.51 -15.89
C ILE A 190 -13.08 -7.12 -15.36
N SER A 191 -13.83 -7.05 -14.25
CA SER A 191 -14.16 -5.77 -13.61
C SER A 191 -12.91 -5.04 -13.13
N PHE A 192 -11.86 -5.78 -12.76
CA PHE A 192 -10.57 -5.24 -12.32
C PHE A 192 -9.75 -4.53 -13.42
N TRP A 193 -9.90 -4.94 -14.71
CA TRP A 193 -9.16 -4.34 -15.84
C TRP A 193 -9.96 -3.28 -16.62
N VAL A 194 -11.29 -3.30 -16.55
CA VAL A 194 -12.17 -2.48 -17.40
C VAL A 194 -12.58 -1.15 -16.74
N TYR A 195 -12.40 -1.00 -15.43
CA TYR A 195 -12.61 0.25 -14.68
C TYR A 195 -11.32 0.79 -14.08
#